data_AF-A0A7W8W3Q9-F1
#
_entry.id   AF-A0A7W8W3Q9-F1
#
_cell.length_a   1.000
_cell.length_b   1.000
_cell.length_c   1.000
_cell.angle_alpha   90.00
_cell.angle_beta   90.00
_cell.angle_gamma   90.00
#
_symmetry.space_group_name_H-M   'P 1'
#
loop_
_entity.id
_entity.type
_entity.pdbx_description
1 polymer ?
#
loop_
_entity_poly.entity_id
_entity_poly.type
_entity_poly.pdbx_seq_one_letter_code
_entity_poly.pdbx_strand_id
1 'polypeptide(L)'
;MGRNPAGAIEIASLSTIVCAPRFFGEYARRCLVYAGRESREARRCGGWPAGVPSWSTLKPGDVVVSNFNAKSNLQGTGTTIVKLVSNSDPVTFFQGSNLGLTTALAVLGGGFVLVGNVPTTDGKNVVAPGSLLVTNLQGGLVKELKDPNLLDGPWDLTVIDGGRFVRVFVSDVLNGKVARIDLAIGEDGVQMLPGSTNTATVWTLRTDSQ
;
A
#
# COMPACT_ATOMS: atom_id res chain seq x y z
N MET A 1 -38.68 -15.24 8.71
CA MET A 1 -37.77 -15.12 7.55
C MET A 1 -36.64 -14.18 7.92
N GLY A 2 -35.47 -14.73 8.26
CA GLY A 2 -34.32 -13.94 8.70
C GLY A 2 -33.62 -13.29 7.51
N ARG A 3 -33.28 -12.01 7.63
CA ARG A 3 -32.26 -11.35 6.82
C ARG A 3 -31.10 -11.02 7.72
N ASN A 4 -29.91 -11.48 7.38
CA ASN A 4 -28.67 -10.82 7.80
C ASN A 4 -27.84 -10.55 6.53
N PRO A 5 -27.17 -9.39 6.45
CA PRO A 5 -26.63 -8.82 5.22
C PRO A 5 -25.22 -9.36 4.96
N ALA A 6 -24.93 -9.73 3.72
CA ALA A 6 -23.57 -9.94 3.27
C ALA A 6 -23.34 -8.97 2.11
N GLY A 7 -22.91 -7.74 2.45
CA GLY A 7 -22.15 -6.94 1.50
C GLY A 7 -20.88 -7.72 1.18
N ALA A 8 -20.59 -7.95 -0.09
CA ALA A 8 -19.38 -8.65 -0.50
C ALA A 8 -18.16 -7.92 0.04
N ILE A 9 -17.48 -8.54 1.01
CA ILE A 9 -16.18 -8.10 1.52
C ILE A 9 -15.16 -8.60 0.51
N GLU A 10 -14.66 -7.71 -0.34
CA GLU A 10 -13.49 -8.00 -1.18
C GLU A 10 -12.26 -7.97 -0.26
N ILE A 11 -11.87 -9.14 0.23
CA ILE A 11 -10.57 -9.30 0.87
C ILE A 11 -9.56 -9.25 -0.28
N ALA A 12 -8.81 -8.16 -0.41
CA ALA A 12 -7.57 -8.16 -1.18
C ALA A 12 -6.55 -9.01 -0.40
N SER A 13 -6.79 -10.33 -0.42
CA SER A 13 -5.99 -11.32 0.29
C SER A 13 -4.64 -11.44 -0.38
N LEU A 14 -3.61 -11.53 0.46
CA LEU A 14 -2.21 -11.80 0.13
C LEU A 14 -2.06 -12.67 -1.11
N SER A 15 -1.59 -12.05 -2.19
CA SER A 15 -0.60 -12.70 -3.03
C SER A 15 0.66 -11.86 -2.86
N THR A 16 1.61 -12.34 -2.07
CA THR A 16 3.00 -11.96 -2.28
C THR A 16 3.37 -12.49 -3.66
N ILE A 17 3.06 -11.73 -4.71
CA ILE A 17 3.68 -11.97 -6.01
C ILE A 17 5.07 -11.38 -5.87
N VAL A 18 6.02 -12.22 -5.46
CA VAL A 18 7.43 -11.92 -5.71
C VAL A 18 7.57 -11.95 -7.24
N CYS A 19 7.77 -10.80 -7.85
CA CYS A 19 7.92 -10.73 -9.31
C CYS A 19 9.12 -11.60 -9.73
N ALA A 20 8.90 -12.52 -10.67
CA ALA A 20 9.94 -13.37 -11.23
C ALA A 20 11.07 -12.53 -11.89
N PRO A 21 12.33 -13.01 -11.90
CA PRO A 21 13.50 -12.21 -12.25
C PRO A 21 13.51 -11.62 -13.68
N ARG A 22 12.62 -12.07 -14.57
CA ARG A 22 12.61 -11.71 -16.00
C ARG A 22 12.46 -10.22 -16.31
N PHE A 23 11.88 -9.41 -15.43
CA PHE A 23 11.70 -7.98 -15.68
C PHE A 23 12.62 -7.08 -14.84
N PHE A 24 13.26 -7.63 -13.80
CA PHE A 24 13.70 -6.79 -12.70
C PHE A 24 14.98 -7.21 -11.97
N GLY A 25 15.63 -8.32 -12.35
CA GLY A 25 16.81 -8.85 -11.64
C GLY A 25 16.45 -9.44 -10.26
N GLU A 26 17.41 -10.05 -9.57
CA GLU A 26 17.24 -10.79 -8.29
C GLU A 26 16.90 -9.93 -7.05
N TYR A 27 16.21 -8.81 -7.24
CA TYR A 27 15.87 -7.89 -6.14
C TYR A 27 14.50 -8.23 -5.56
N ALA A 28 14.41 -8.35 -4.23
CA ALA A 28 13.12 -8.49 -3.56
C ALA A 28 12.25 -7.27 -3.88
N ARG A 29 11.03 -7.52 -4.39
CA ARG A 29 10.04 -6.52 -4.78
C ARG A 29 8.67 -7.04 -4.40
N ARG A 30 7.77 -6.17 -3.95
CA ARG A 30 6.36 -6.53 -3.79
C ARG A 30 5.55 -6.00 -4.95
N CYS A 31 4.77 -6.89 -5.55
CA CYS A 31 3.92 -6.62 -6.70
C CYS A 31 2.45 -6.84 -6.32
N LEU A 32 1.57 -5.97 -6.81
CA LEU A 32 0.12 -6.09 -6.63
C LEU A 32 -0.60 -5.79 -7.93
N VAL A 33 -1.54 -6.67 -8.29
CA VAL A 33 -2.39 -6.47 -9.47
C VAL A 33 -3.49 -5.49 -9.11
N TYR A 34 -3.66 -4.43 -9.89
CA TYR A 34 -4.82 -3.57 -9.77
C TYR A 34 -6.01 -4.24 -10.46
N ALA A 35 -6.97 -4.76 -9.69
CA ALA A 35 -8.15 -5.41 -10.25
C ALA A 35 -9.13 -4.40 -10.88
N GLY A 36 -9.18 -3.16 -10.38
CA GLY A 36 -10.19 -2.16 -10.74
C GLY A 36 -11.61 -2.59 -10.36
N ARG A 37 -12.45 -1.68 -9.86
CA ARG A 37 -13.88 -1.99 -9.65
C ARG A 37 -14.65 -1.85 -10.97
N GLU A 38 -14.66 -2.92 -11.77
CA GLU A 38 -15.49 -3.01 -13.00
C GLU A 38 -16.76 -3.87 -12.85
N SER A 39 -17.04 -4.42 -11.65
CA SER A 39 -18.17 -5.32 -11.46
C SER A 39 -19.53 -4.59 -11.43
N ARG A 40 -20.55 -5.19 -12.06
CA ARG A 40 -21.94 -4.65 -12.08
C ARG A 40 -22.54 -4.54 -10.67
N GLU A 41 -22.07 -5.35 -9.71
CA GLU A 41 -22.41 -5.27 -8.29
C GLU A 41 -21.99 -3.94 -7.65
N ALA A 42 -20.80 -3.41 -7.99
CA ALA A 42 -20.27 -2.18 -7.40
C ALA A 42 -21.10 -0.94 -7.80
N ARG A 43 -21.82 -0.98 -8.93
CA ARG A 43 -22.74 0.09 -9.34
C ARG A 43 -24.02 0.15 -8.51
N ARG A 44 -24.39 -0.92 -7.80
CA ARG A 44 -25.58 -0.95 -6.92
C ARG A 44 -25.33 -0.29 -5.56
N CYS A 45 -24.08 -0.20 -5.12
CA CYS A 45 -23.70 0.55 -3.92
C CYS A 45 -23.43 2.00 -4.31
N GLY A 46 -24.50 2.76 -4.57
CA GLY A 46 -24.44 4.14 -5.08
C GLY A 46 -23.48 5.03 -4.29
N GLY A 47 -22.51 5.63 -5.00
CA GLY A 47 -21.58 6.61 -4.41
C GLY A 47 -20.20 6.73 -5.07
N TRP A 48 -19.87 5.91 -6.08
CA TRP A 48 -18.57 6.01 -6.78
C TRP A 48 -18.77 6.12 -8.30
N PRO A 49 -17.99 6.94 -9.04
CA PRO A 49 -18.11 7.05 -10.49
C PRO A 49 -17.89 5.69 -11.16
N ALA A 50 -18.67 5.41 -12.21
CA ALA A 50 -18.60 4.15 -12.94
C ALA A 50 -17.25 4.00 -13.69
N GLY A 51 -16.48 2.96 -13.33
CA GLY A 51 -15.24 2.58 -14.03
C GLY A 51 -14.01 3.42 -13.66
N VAL A 52 -12.84 2.92 -14.06
CA VAL A 52 -11.58 3.66 -13.92
C VAL A 52 -11.60 4.83 -14.91
N PRO A 53 -11.39 6.09 -14.47
CA PRO A 53 -11.40 7.23 -15.37
C PRO A 53 -10.43 7.11 -16.54
N SER A 54 -10.81 7.64 -17.71
CA SER A 54 -9.97 7.58 -18.92
C SER A 54 -8.60 8.22 -18.72
N TRP A 55 -8.55 9.32 -17.95
CA TRP A 55 -7.32 10.04 -17.58
C TRP A 55 -6.43 9.31 -16.57
N SER A 56 -6.90 8.22 -15.95
CA SER A 56 -6.11 7.45 -14.97
C SER A 56 -4.83 6.93 -15.62
N THR A 57 -3.69 7.00 -14.95
CA THR A 57 -2.49 6.31 -15.45
C THR A 57 -2.51 4.85 -15.04
N LEU A 58 -3.06 4.50 -13.87
CA LEU A 58 -3.20 3.13 -13.41
C LEU A 58 -4.47 2.48 -13.98
N LYS A 59 -4.34 1.37 -14.71
CA LYS A 59 -5.45 0.66 -15.36
C LYS A 59 -5.67 -0.74 -14.77
N PRO A 60 -6.91 -1.25 -14.79
CA PRO A 60 -7.17 -2.64 -14.41
C PRO A 60 -6.24 -3.61 -15.15
N GLY A 61 -5.64 -4.54 -14.42
CA GLY A 61 -4.62 -5.47 -14.92
C GLY A 61 -3.18 -4.98 -14.80
N ASP A 62 -2.93 -3.68 -14.56
CA ASP A 62 -1.59 -3.18 -14.28
C ASP A 62 -1.05 -3.81 -12.98
N VAL A 63 0.24 -4.14 -12.96
CA VAL A 63 0.92 -4.63 -11.74
C VAL A 63 1.75 -3.50 -11.16
N VAL A 64 1.41 -3.07 -9.94
CA VAL A 64 2.12 -2.03 -9.20
C VAL A 64 3.24 -2.67 -8.38
N VAL A 65 4.44 -2.08 -8.44
CA VAL A 65 5.64 -2.62 -7.81
C VAL A 65 6.34 -1.54 -6.99
N SER A 66 6.49 -1.77 -5.69
CA SER A 66 7.32 -0.92 -4.83
C SER A 66 8.79 -1.31 -5.01
N ASN A 67 9.61 -0.35 -5.42
CA ASN A 67 11.05 -0.55 -5.53
C ASN A 67 11.70 -0.28 -4.16
N PHE A 68 11.47 -1.16 -3.19
CA PHE A 68 11.85 -0.94 -1.78
C PHE A 68 13.36 -1.09 -1.51
N ASN A 69 14.12 -1.68 -2.44
CA ASN A 69 15.56 -1.91 -2.33
C ASN A 69 16.35 -1.15 -3.40
N ALA A 70 17.53 -0.62 -3.05
CA ALA A 70 18.49 -0.16 -4.06
C ALA A 70 19.15 -1.33 -4.81
N LYS A 71 19.79 -1.05 -5.95
CA LYS A 71 20.63 -2.01 -6.69
C LYS A 71 21.74 -2.64 -5.85
N SER A 72 22.14 -1.99 -4.76
CA SER A 72 23.10 -2.49 -3.77
C SER A 72 22.48 -3.43 -2.72
N ASN A 73 21.21 -3.82 -2.87
CA ASN A 73 20.43 -4.60 -1.90
C ASN A 73 20.25 -3.95 -0.52
N LEU A 74 20.48 -2.65 -0.41
CA LEU A 74 20.11 -1.90 0.79
C LEU A 74 18.59 -1.71 0.82
N GLN A 75 17.98 -2.20 1.90
CA GLN A 75 16.54 -2.09 2.13
C GLN A 75 16.18 -0.71 2.64
N GLY A 76 14.97 -0.26 2.35
CA GLY A 76 14.49 1.04 2.82
C GLY A 76 15.16 2.22 2.12
N THR A 77 15.83 2.04 0.98
CA THR A 77 16.31 3.17 0.14
C THR A 77 15.41 3.40 -1.08
N GLY A 78 14.32 2.67 -1.17
CA GLY A 78 13.36 2.76 -2.26
C GLY A 78 12.71 4.13 -2.36
N THR A 79 12.57 4.64 -3.58
CA THR A 79 11.95 5.95 -3.85
C THR A 79 10.91 5.93 -4.98
N THR A 80 10.75 4.78 -5.63
CA THR A 80 9.88 4.61 -6.80
C THR A 80 8.82 3.55 -6.58
N ILE A 81 7.64 3.82 -7.12
CA ILE A 81 6.68 2.80 -7.49
C ILE A 81 6.63 2.77 -9.01
N VAL A 82 6.76 1.59 -9.59
CA VAL A 82 6.58 1.38 -11.03
C VAL A 82 5.32 0.57 -11.26
N LYS A 83 4.76 0.70 -12.46
CA LYS A 83 3.71 -0.18 -12.94
C LYS A 83 4.22 -0.99 -14.14
N LEU A 84 3.84 -2.26 -14.18
CA LEU A 84 4.02 -3.12 -15.33
C LEU A 84 2.76 -3.03 -16.18
N VAL A 85 2.97 -2.63 -17.43
CA VAL A 85 1.96 -2.67 -18.47
C VAL A 85 2.31 -3.86 -19.36
N SER A 86 1.29 -4.62 -19.79
CA SER A 86 1.52 -5.86 -20.54
C SER A 86 2.34 -5.61 -21.81
N ASN A 87 3.40 -6.39 -22.01
CA ASN A 87 4.29 -6.35 -23.18
C ASN A 87 5.04 -5.02 -23.41
N SER A 88 5.20 -4.20 -22.38
CA SER A 88 6.00 -2.98 -22.45
C SER A 88 6.97 -2.89 -21.28
N ASP A 89 7.92 -1.96 -21.39
CA ASP A 89 8.83 -1.65 -20.30
C ASP A 89 8.07 -1.14 -19.06
N PRO A 90 8.61 -1.38 -17.85
CA PRO A 90 8.07 -0.79 -16.63
C PRO A 90 8.00 0.74 -16.71
N VAL A 91 6.89 1.31 -16.26
CA VAL A 91 6.68 2.77 -16.28
C VAL A 91 6.66 3.28 -14.84
N THR A 92 7.36 4.39 -14.57
CA THR A 92 7.29 5.05 -13.26
C THR A 92 5.85 5.51 -13.00
N PHE A 93 5.29 5.06 -11.89
CA PHE A 93 3.97 5.47 -11.42
C PHE A 93 4.11 6.58 -10.38
N PHE A 94 5.00 6.41 -9.40
CA PHE A 94 5.27 7.41 -8.38
C PHE A 94 6.77 7.50 -8.11
N GLN A 95 7.25 8.71 -7.80
CA GLN A 95 8.63 9.00 -7.44
C GLN A 95 8.62 10.07 -6.34
N GLY A 96 9.40 9.84 -5.27
CA GLY A 96 9.74 10.87 -4.29
C GLY A 96 11.23 10.85 -3.96
N SER A 97 11.61 11.54 -2.88
CA SER A 97 12.99 11.61 -2.38
C SER A 97 13.04 11.19 -0.91
N ASN A 98 14.12 10.50 -0.52
CA ASN A 98 14.39 10.08 0.87
C ASN A 98 13.22 9.38 1.56
N LEU A 99 12.44 8.62 0.80
CA LEU A 99 11.23 7.98 1.31
C LEU A 99 11.56 6.73 2.12
N GLY A 100 12.34 5.85 1.50
CA GLY A 100 12.57 4.51 2.00
C GLY A 100 11.32 3.65 1.97
N LEU A 101 10.73 3.51 0.78
CA LEU A 101 9.55 2.67 0.57
C LEU A 101 9.79 1.25 1.11
N THR A 102 8.75 0.64 1.67
CA THR A 102 8.79 -0.72 2.23
C THR A 102 7.98 -1.69 1.36
N THR A 103 7.79 -2.92 1.87
CA THR A 103 6.87 -3.90 1.26
C THR A 103 5.41 -3.64 1.66
N ALA A 104 5.10 -2.61 2.45
CA ALA A 104 3.74 -2.30 2.82
C ALA A 104 3.05 -1.63 1.63
N LEU A 105 2.56 -2.40 0.65
CA LEU A 105 1.91 -1.91 -0.56
C LEU A 105 0.49 -2.46 -0.63
N ALA A 106 -0.48 -1.63 -0.99
CA ALA A 106 -1.84 -2.02 -1.39
C ALA A 106 -2.35 -1.12 -2.51
N VAL A 107 -3.13 -1.69 -3.42
CA VAL A 107 -3.94 -0.92 -4.38
C VAL A 107 -5.41 -1.09 -3.98
N LEU A 108 -6.09 0.01 -3.70
CA LEU A 108 -7.49 0.03 -3.30
C LEU A 108 -8.38 0.04 -4.54
N GLY A 109 -9.57 -0.57 -4.46
CA GLY A 109 -10.55 -0.62 -5.53
C GLY A 109 -11.02 0.77 -5.98
N GLY A 110 -10.95 1.77 -5.08
CA GLY A 110 -11.20 3.18 -5.37
C GLY A 110 -10.09 3.90 -6.16
N GLY A 111 -8.97 3.22 -6.44
CA GLY A 111 -7.87 3.78 -7.25
C GLY A 111 -6.80 4.52 -6.45
N PHE A 112 -6.79 4.40 -5.13
CA PHE A 112 -5.68 4.87 -4.30
C PHE A 112 -4.64 3.77 -4.13
N VAL A 113 -3.36 4.14 -4.09
CA VAL A 113 -2.28 3.23 -3.72
C VAL A 113 -1.75 3.64 -2.36
N LEU A 114 -1.69 2.68 -1.45
CA LEU A 114 -1.04 2.83 -0.15
C LEU A 114 0.36 2.26 -0.24
N VAL A 115 1.36 3.01 0.22
CA VAL A 115 2.72 2.50 0.39
C VAL A 115 3.31 2.95 1.72
N GLY A 116 3.86 2.03 2.50
CA GLY A 116 4.61 2.35 3.71
C GLY A 116 6.03 2.79 3.40
N ASN A 117 6.60 3.56 4.31
CA ASN A 117 7.99 3.97 4.21
C ASN A 117 8.70 3.99 5.58
N VAL A 118 10.00 3.77 5.56
CA VAL A 118 10.92 3.89 6.69
C VAL A 118 12.04 4.85 6.22
N PRO A 119 11.95 6.14 6.55
CA PRO A 119 12.95 7.12 6.11
C PRO A 119 14.35 6.77 6.63
N THR A 120 15.27 6.54 5.70
CA THR A 120 16.70 6.32 5.98
C THR A 120 17.55 6.99 4.90
N THR A 121 18.73 7.49 5.30
CA THR A 121 19.71 8.10 4.40
C THR A 121 20.74 7.10 3.86
N ASP A 122 20.91 5.96 4.53
CA ASP A 122 21.98 4.99 4.26
C ASP A 122 21.52 3.53 4.29
N GLY A 123 20.22 3.26 4.47
CA GLY A 123 19.67 1.92 4.59
C GLY A 123 19.92 1.25 5.95
N LYS A 124 20.52 1.97 6.92
CA LYS A 124 20.92 1.44 8.23
C LYS A 124 20.33 2.23 9.38
N ASN A 125 20.38 3.56 9.27
CA ASN A 125 19.95 4.49 10.29
C ASN A 125 18.59 5.07 9.92
N VAL A 126 17.59 4.82 10.77
CA VAL A 126 16.27 5.43 10.64
C VAL A 126 16.32 6.86 11.16
N VAL A 127 15.79 7.80 10.38
CA VAL A 127 15.88 9.25 10.69
C VAL A 127 14.59 9.81 11.28
N ALA A 128 13.46 9.12 11.10
CA ALA A 128 12.15 9.49 11.64
C ALA A 128 11.23 8.27 11.69
N PRO A 129 10.15 8.31 12.50
CA PRO A 129 9.06 7.34 12.37
C PRO A 129 8.56 7.30 10.93
N GLY A 130 8.21 6.10 10.48
CA GLY A 130 7.67 5.89 9.14
C GLY A 130 6.26 6.45 8.95
N SER A 131 5.74 6.34 7.74
CA SER A 131 4.39 6.80 7.38
C SER A 131 3.74 5.89 6.34
N LEU A 132 2.43 6.05 6.15
CA LEU A 132 1.75 5.52 4.97
C LEU A 132 1.53 6.65 3.98
N LEU A 133 2.16 6.55 2.82
CA LEU A 133 1.92 7.42 1.68
C LEU A 133 0.70 6.94 0.91
N VAL A 134 -0.13 7.89 0.50
CA VAL A 134 -1.35 7.64 -0.26
C VAL A 134 -1.24 8.37 -1.60
N THR A 135 -1.23 7.64 -2.70
CA THR A 135 -1.22 8.23 -4.04
C THR A 135 -2.55 8.03 -4.77
N ASN A 136 -2.85 8.91 -5.72
CA ASN A 136 -4.01 8.79 -6.61
C ASN A 136 -3.71 7.93 -7.84
N LEU A 137 -4.73 7.75 -8.68
CA LEU A 137 -4.69 7.03 -9.95
C LEU A 137 -3.72 7.59 -11.00
N GLN A 138 -3.23 8.82 -10.84
CA GLN A 138 -2.19 9.40 -11.68
C GLN A 138 -0.78 9.19 -11.12
N GLY A 139 -0.67 8.64 -9.90
CA GLY A 139 0.60 8.48 -9.20
C GLY A 139 1.03 9.73 -8.43
N GLY A 140 0.15 10.72 -8.26
CA GLY A 140 0.40 11.89 -7.42
C GLY A 140 0.17 11.57 -5.94
N LEU A 141 1.07 12.05 -5.06
CA LEU A 141 0.90 11.96 -3.61
C LEU A 141 -0.27 12.84 -3.17
N VAL A 142 -1.25 12.24 -2.51
CA VAL A 142 -2.44 12.93 -1.98
C VAL A 142 -2.30 13.19 -0.49
N LYS A 143 -1.76 12.21 0.25
CA LYS A 143 -1.64 12.30 1.69
C LYS A 143 -0.44 11.51 2.18
N GLU A 144 0.16 12.02 3.25
CA GLU A 144 1.07 11.27 4.09
C GLU A 144 0.40 11.10 5.46
N LEU A 145 0.15 9.86 5.86
CA LEU A 145 -0.49 9.51 7.12
C LEU A 145 0.59 9.22 8.17
N LYS A 146 0.61 10.02 9.24
CA LYS A 146 1.56 9.91 10.35
C LYS A 146 0.82 9.76 11.66
N ASP A 147 1.22 8.77 12.43
CA ASP A 147 0.92 8.68 13.86
C ASP A 147 2.05 7.83 14.47
N PRO A 148 3.00 8.41 15.22
CA PRO A 148 4.14 7.66 15.74
C PRO A 148 3.74 6.55 16.73
N ASN A 149 2.50 6.53 17.23
CA ASN A 149 2.02 5.45 18.10
C ASN A 149 1.47 4.26 17.31
N LEU A 150 1.13 4.46 16.04
CA LEU A 150 0.48 3.48 15.15
C LEU A 150 1.29 3.17 13.89
N LEU A 151 2.26 4.00 13.53
CA LEU A 151 3.06 3.91 12.32
C LEU A 151 4.51 4.22 12.69
N ASP A 152 5.25 3.18 13.03
CA ASP A 152 6.66 3.26 13.39
C ASP A 152 7.47 2.24 12.59
N GLY A 153 7.68 2.61 11.33
CA GLY A 153 8.30 1.75 10.32
C GLY A 153 7.33 0.73 9.73
N PRO A 154 6.25 1.18 9.05
CA PRO A 154 5.27 0.32 8.42
C PRO A 154 5.94 -0.52 7.32
N TRP A 155 6.14 -1.80 7.59
CA TRP A 155 6.95 -2.70 6.80
C TRP A 155 6.15 -3.54 5.83
N ASP A 156 5.05 -4.13 6.30
CA ASP A 156 4.08 -4.88 5.51
C ASP A 156 2.66 -4.39 5.80
N LEU A 157 1.71 -4.63 4.89
CA LEU A 157 0.30 -4.39 5.15
C LEU A 157 -0.63 -5.36 4.42
N THR A 158 -1.85 -5.46 4.93
CA THR A 158 -3.00 -6.04 4.24
C THR A 158 -4.24 -5.17 4.46
N VAL A 159 -5.23 -5.26 3.58
CA VAL A 159 -6.40 -4.38 3.60
C VAL A 159 -7.72 -5.16 3.51
N ILE A 160 -8.72 -4.62 4.20
CA ILE A 160 -10.13 -4.92 3.95
C ILE A 160 -10.72 -3.66 3.31
N ASP A 161 -11.05 -3.75 2.02
CA ASP A 161 -11.52 -2.60 1.23
C ASP A 161 -13.06 -2.58 1.16
N GLY A 162 -13.68 -1.72 1.97
CA GLY A 162 -15.11 -1.43 1.93
C GLY A 162 -15.48 -0.25 1.00
N GLY A 163 -14.55 0.23 0.18
CA GLY A 163 -14.70 1.39 -0.70
C GLY A 163 -14.52 2.70 0.06
N ARG A 164 -15.61 3.22 0.64
CA ARG A 164 -15.56 4.47 1.42
C ARG A 164 -14.86 4.32 2.76
N PHE A 165 -14.85 3.10 3.29
CA PHE A 165 -14.18 2.75 4.53
C PHE A 165 -13.22 1.62 4.27
N VAL A 166 -11.95 1.80 4.62
CA VAL A 166 -10.90 0.81 4.40
C VAL A 166 -10.21 0.55 5.71
N ARG A 167 -10.00 -0.72 6.04
CA ARG A 167 -9.24 -1.11 7.22
C ARG A 167 -7.91 -1.67 6.77
N VAL A 168 -6.83 -1.03 7.19
CA VAL A 168 -5.46 -1.42 6.87
C VAL A 168 -4.85 -2.03 8.11
N PHE A 169 -4.29 -3.22 8.00
CA PHE A 169 -3.47 -3.83 9.03
C PHE A 169 -2.02 -3.69 8.62
N VAL A 170 -1.20 -3.06 9.45
CA VAL A 170 0.17 -2.67 9.15
C VAL A 170 1.08 -3.32 10.16
N SER A 171 2.11 -4.03 9.72
CA SER A 171 3.17 -4.49 10.62
C SER A 171 4.27 -3.45 10.70
N ASP A 172 4.62 -3.04 11.91
CA ASP A 172 5.64 -2.04 12.17
C ASP A 172 6.94 -2.70 12.65
N VAL A 173 8.04 -2.44 11.94
CA VAL A 173 9.34 -3.07 12.22
C VAL A 173 10.07 -2.45 13.41
N LEU A 174 9.85 -1.17 13.71
CA LEU A 174 10.61 -0.45 14.74
C LEU A 174 10.01 -0.62 16.15
N ASN A 175 8.69 -0.73 16.24
CA ASN A 175 7.99 -0.90 17.51
C ASN A 175 7.49 -2.34 17.76
N GLY A 176 7.56 -3.23 16.76
CA GLY A 176 7.07 -4.61 16.86
C GLY A 176 5.56 -4.70 17.07
N LYS A 177 4.75 -3.86 16.42
CA LYS A 177 3.28 -3.88 16.58
C LYS A 177 2.59 -4.15 15.26
N VAL A 178 1.32 -4.54 15.37
CA VAL A 178 0.38 -4.52 14.25
C VAL A 178 -0.68 -3.48 14.53
N ALA A 179 -0.66 -2.41 13.75
CA ALA A 179 -1.66 -1.36 13.80
C ALA A 179 -2.83 -1.68 12.86
N ARG A 180 -4.04 -1.41 13.33
CA ARG A 180 -5.24 -1.32 12.52
C ARG A 180 -5.53 0.14 12.28
N ILE A 181 -5.36 0.57 11.05
CA ILE A 181 -5.67 1.92 10.59
C ILE A 181 -7.04 1.88 9.91
N ASP A 182 -8.02 2.56 10.51
CA ASP A 182 -9.33 2.73 9.90
C ASP A 182 -9.31 4.02 9.05
N LEU A 183 -9.55 3.90 7.75
CA LEU A 183 -9.50 5.00 6.79
C LEU A 183 -10.90 5.32 6.27
N ALA A 184 -11.19 6.62 6.11
CA ALA A 184 -12.29 7.11 5.30
C ALA A 184 -11.78 7.69 3.99
N ILE A 185 -12.46 7.35 2.90
CA ILE A 185 -12.19 7.83 1.54
C ILE A 185 -13.41 8.62 1.07
N GLY A 186 -13.17 9.87 0.65
CA GLY A 186 -14.21 10.77 0.16
C GLY A 186 -13.66 11.81 -0.82
N GLU A 187 -14.48 12.82 -1.11
CA GLU A 187 -14.11 13.93 -2.01
C GLU A 187 -12.93 14.74 -1.47
N ASP A 188 -12.82 14.87 -0.15
CA ASP A 188 -11.70 15.53 0.54
C ASP A 188 -10.42 14.67 0.62
N GLY A 189 -10.41 13.52 -0.05
CA GLY A 189 -9.28 12.59 -0.10
C GLY A 189 -9.38 11.48 0.95
N VAL A 190 -8.24 11.17 1.59
CA VAL A 190 -8.09 10.05 2.54
C VAL A 190 -7.79 10.56 3.94
N GLN A 191 -8.56 10.09 4.91
CA GLN A 191 -8.44 10.47 6.32
C GLN A 191 -8.30 9.24 7.22
N MET A 192 -7.38 9.32 8.19
CA MET A 192 -7.29 8.36 9.27
C MET A 192 -8.36 8.65 10.32
N LEU A 193 -9.11 7.62 10.71
CA LEU A 193 -10.22 7.73 11.65
C LEU A 193 -9.74 7.52 13.10
N PRO A 194 -10.41 8.15 14.09
CA PRO A 194 -10.07 8.01 15.52
C PRO A 194 -10.16 6.58 16.07
N GLY A 195 -10.84 5.67 15.35
CA GLY A 195 -10.92 4.25 15.73
C GLY A 195 -9.62 3.47 15.49
N SER A 196 -8.61 4.07 14.86
CA SER A 196 -7.34 3.41 14.59
C SER A 196 -6.62 3.03 15.89
N THR A 197 -6.04 1.84 15.95
CA THR A 197 -5.46 1.29 17.20
C THR A 197 -4.41 0.24 16.91
N ASN A 198 -3.51 0.01 17.85
CA ASN A 198 -2.72 -1.21 17.88
C ASN A 198 -3.62 -2.41 18.21
N THR A 199 -3.46 -3.50 17.47
CA THR A 199 -4.25 -4.74 17.62
C THR A 199 -3.45 -5.91 18.16
N ALA A 200 -2.13 -5.88 17.98
CA ALA A 200 -1.22 -6.88 18.50
C ALA A 200 0.18 -6.31 18.68
N THR A 201 0.95 -6.97 19.52
CA THR A 201 2.41 -6.87 19.56
C THR A 201 2.96 -8.13 18.91
N VAL A 202 3.83 -7.97 17.93
CA VAL A 202 4.61 -9.03 17.30
C VAL A 202 6.04 -8.89 17.81
N TRP A 203 6.80 -9.98 17.94
CA TRP A 203 8.15 -9.95 18.49
C TRP A 203 8.96 -8.76 17.93
N THR A 204 9.52 -7.93 18.83
CA THR A 204 10.47 -6.88 18.48
C THR A 204 11.62 -7.50 17.69
N LEU A 205 12.10 -6.81 16.66
CA LEU A 205 13.24 -7.21 15.85
C LEU A 205 14.33 -7.81 16.75
N ARG A 206 14.61 -9.10 16.61
CA ARG A 206 15.73 -9.76 17.28
C ARG A 206 16.96 -9.25 16.54
N THR A 207 17.69 -8.30 17.13
CA THR A 207 19.05 -8.01 16.70
C THR A 207 19.91 -9.16 17.18
N ASP A 208 20.00 -10.23 16.39
CA ASP A 208 20.97 -11.27 16.67
C ASP A 208 22.37 -10.68 16.53
N SER A 209 23.00 -10.39 17.67
CA SER A 209 24.46 -10.32 17.74
C SER A 209 25.00 -11.74 17.73
N GLN A 210 25.58 -12.15 16.61
CA GLN A 210 26.68 -13.12 16.57
C GLN A 210 27.80 -12.52 15.73
#